data_AF-A0A5Q3QI67-F1
#
_entry.id   AF-A0A5Q3QI67-F1
#
_cell.length_a   1.000
_cell.length_b   1.000
_cell.length_c   1.000
_cell.angle_alpha   90.00
_cell.angle_beta   90.00
_cell.angle_gamma   90.00
#
_symmetry.space_group_name_H-M   'P 1'
#
loop_
_entity.id
_entity.type
_entity.pdbx_description
1 polymer ?
#
loop_
_entity_poly.entity_id
_entity_poly.type
_entity_poly.pdbx_seq_one_letter_code
_entity_poly.pdbx_strand_id
1 'polypeptide(L)'
;MDNKQRLRRLVVAAAVATLAGVAGGPGALAAGDDGVITGGGGDNPREADLKRERAPVQPGPLKFGAESYDAVSSAASSAAGSADCDISADAATYLTLSPTWPEVAGNGEAPSPMTLSRYDDQTSLADPEQRGNGLFFNPGVGMWQLDSAGLGTEETAATAIDSVSAAKTMAPYIVGKYCSAVSGGSSAAEARAAAWTDWHACDEGACEDVYQRLSSDGLTTDTSVKRHGGASARECTYEGTTYDCLYVDPSKAQGADAWTAPDFGPAPLPDPFYVFTYTENGTDYEVRYWLDADSGAGEDVSASRALGTDARDRLSWETETDLCDTTAGRGNC
;
A
#
# COMPACT_ATOMS: atom_id res chain seq x y z
N MET A 1 -52.65 -35.36 56.85
CA MET A 1 -53.55 -36.26 56.10
C MET A 1 -54.74 -35.46 55.61
N ASP A 2 -55.22 -35.75 54.40
CA ASP A 2 -56.42 -35.24 53.72
C ASP A 2 -56.43 -33.87 53.02
N ASN A 3 -55.82 -33.85 51.83
CA ASN A 3 -56.50 -33.90 50.52
C ASN A 3 -57.94 -33.34 50.41
N LYS A 4 -58.13 -32.22 49.66
CA LYS A 4 -59.07 -32.11 48.50
C LYS A 4 -59.19 -30.68 47.95
N GLN A 5 -58.59 -30.50 46.78
CA GLN A 5 -59.16 -29.98 45.52
C GLN A 5 -60.21 -28.84 45.48
N ARG A 6 -59.90 -27.93 44.54
CA ARG A 6 -60.73 -27.10 43.62
C ARG A 6 -61.01 -25.66 44.05
N LEU A 7 -60.45 -24.73 43.29
CA LEU A 7 -61.25 -23.66 42.69
C LEU A 7 -60.72 -23.23 41.32
N ARG A 8 -61.68 -23.08 40.41
CA ARG A 8 -61.59 -22.69 38.99
C ARG A 8 -61.24 -21.20 38.86
N ARG A 9 -60.65 -20.81 37.72
CA ARG A 9 -61.27 -19.90 36.72
C ARG A 9 -60.39 -19.76 35.47
N LEU A 10 -61.01 -20.07 34.31
CA LEU A 10 -60.60 -19.61 32.98
C LEU A 10 -60.76 -18.09 32.89
N VAL A 11 -59.82 -17.39 32.25
CA VAL A 11 -60.11 -16.21 31.41
C VAL A 11 -59.14 -16.18 30.21
N VAL A 12 -59.73 -16.49 29.06
CA VAL A 12 -59.66 -15.84 27.73
C VAL A 12 -58.32 -15.26 27.24
N ALA A 13 -57.85 -15.84 26.13
CA ALA A 13 -56.80 -15.36 25.26
C ALA A 13 -57.23 -14.12 24.44
N ALA A 14 -56.31 -13.17 24.33
CA ALA A 14 -56.26 -12.18 23.25
C ALA A 14 -54.78 -11.92 22.92
N ALA A 15 -54.23 -12.67 21.96
CA ALA A 15 -52.93 -12.36 21.39
C ALA A 15 -53.14 -11.41 20.20
N VAL A 16 -52.77 -10.16 20.40
CA VAL A 16 -52.70 -9.14 19.36
C VAL A 16 -51.50 -9.47 18.47
N ALA A 17 -51.76 -9.76 17.20
CA ALA A 17 -50.71 -9.88 16.19
C ALA A 17 -50.23 -8.47 15.80
N THR A 18 -49.10 -8.05 16.36
CA THR A 18 -48.33 -6.92 15.84
C THR A 18 -47.56 -7.35 14.60
N LEU A 19 -48.07 -6.95 13.43
CA LEU A 19 -47.33 -6.89 12.18
C LEU A 19 -46.22 -5.84 12.34
N ALA A 20 -45.03 -6.28 12.72
CA ALA A 20 -43.81 -5.50 12.54
C ALA A 20 -43.50 -5.50 11.04
N GLY A 21 -43.87 -4.40 10.36
CA GLY A 21 -43.34 -4.10 9.04
C GLY A 21 -41.84 -3.91 9.16
N VAL A 22 -41.07 -4.89 8.67
CA VAL A 22 -39.65 -4.71 8.42
C VAL A 22 -39.57 -3.71 7.27
N ALA A 23 -39.28 -2.46 7.59
CA ALA A 23 -38.79 -1.51 6.61
C ALA A 23 -37.44 -2.08 6.14
N GLY A 24 -37.44 -2.69 4.95
CA GLY A 24 -36.19 -2.92 4.24
C GLY A 24 -35.59 -1.55 3.97
N GLY A 25 -34.55 -1.21 4.73
CA GLY A 25 -33.63 -0.17 4.28
C GLY A 25 -33.04 -0.60 2.94
N PRO A 26 -32.61 0.35 2.09
CA PRO A 26 -31.76 -0.01 0.96
C PRO A 26 -30.62 -0.86 1.50
N GLY A 27 -30.44 -2.06 0.93
CA GLY A 27 -29.24 -2.83 1.18
C GLY A 27 -28.05 -1.95 0.80
N ALA A 28 -27.07 -1.86 1.70
CA ALA A 28 -25.76 -1.37 1.33
C ALA A 28 -25.26 -2.24 0.17
N LEU A 29 -24.98 -1.63 -0.97
CA LEU A 29 -24.22 -2.22 -2.06
C LEU A 29 -22.78 -1.81 -1.76
N ALA A 30 -22.05 -2.70 -1.09
CA ALA A 30 -20.68 -2.41 -0.73
C ALA A 30 -19.75 -2.64 -1.94
N ALA A 31 -18.76 -1.76 -2.05
CA ALA A 31 -17.62 -1.94 -2.93
C ALA A 31 -16.90 -3.27 -2.65
N GLY A 32 -16.89 -4.18 -3.63
CA GLY A 32 -16.01 -5.34 -3.61
C GLY A 32 -16.55 -6.66 -4.17
N ASP A 33 -17.88 -6.86 -4.26
CA ASP A 33 -18.45 -8.12 -4.76
C ASP A 33 -19.46 -7.94 -5.92
N ASP A 34 -19.91 -6.71 -6.20
CA ASP A 34 -20.88 -6.41 -7.27
C ASP A 34 -20.26 -5.71 -8.50
N GLY A 35 -19.00 -5.23 -8.41
CA GLY A 35 -18.28 -4.60 -9.50
C GLY A 35 -17.74 -5.57 -10.57
N VAL A 36 -17.18 -5.02 -11.64
CA VAL A 36 -16.55 -5.83 -12.69
C VAL A 36 -15.22 -6.34 -12.17
N ILE A 37 -15.19 -7.61 -11.75
CA ILE A 37 -13.96 -8.28 -11.36
C ILE A 37 -13.08 -8.48 -12.59
N THR A 38 -11.92 -7.84 -12.57
CA THR A 38 -10.85 -8.07 -13.54
C THR A 38 -9.90 -9.17 -13.03
N GLY A 39 -9.38 -9.99 -13.94
CA GLY A 39 -8.45 -11.06 -13.61
C GLY A 39 -7.85 -11.72 -14.85
N GLY A 40 -6.75 -12.47 -14.67
CA GLY A 40 -6.11 -13.23 -15.75
C GLY A 40 -5.02 -12.48 -16.52
N GLY A 41 -4.56 -11.33 -16.02
CA GLY A 41 -3.31 -10.71 -16.46
C GLY A 41 -2.14 -11.37 -15.73
N GLY A 42 -1.41 -12.27 -16.39
CA GLY A 42 -0.16 -12.79 -15.83
C GLY A 42 0.91 -11.70 -15.71
N ASP A 43 1.96 -11.96 -14.93
CA ASP A 43 3.09 -11.04 -14.73
C ASP A 43 3.62 -10.49 -16.06
N ASN A 44 4.02 -9.22 -16.07
CA ASN A 44 4.72 -8.68 -17.23
C ASN A 44 6.04 -9.46 -17.37
N PRO A 45 6.25 -10.21 -18.47
CA PRO A 45 7.42 -11.08 -18.61
C PRO A 45 8.75 -10.31 -18.63
N ARG A 46 8.70 -8.98 -18.80
CA ARG A 46 9.88 -8.09 -18.77
C ARG A 46 10.04 -7.32 -17.47
N GLU A 47 9.13 -7.46 -16.50
CA GLU A 47 9.14 -6.67 -15.27
C GLU A 47 10.50 -6.73 -14.55
N ALA A 48 10.99 -7.96 -14.31
CA ALA A 48 12.27 -8.18 -13.65
C ALA A 48 13.46 -7.64 -14.45
N ASP A 49 13.42 -7.73 -15.79
CA ASP A 49 14.45 -7.15 -16.66
C ASP A 49 14.46 -5.61 -16.55
N LEU A 50 13.28 -4.97 -16.58
CA LEU A 50 13.15 -3.52 -16.47
C LEU A 50 13.64 -3.00 -15.11
N LYS A 51 13.33 -3.72 -14.02
CA LYS A 51 13.83 -3.41 -12.67
C LYS A 51 15.36 -3.49 -12.63
N ARG A 52 15.97 -4.55 -13.19
CA ARG A 52 17.43 -4.69 -13.28
C ARG A 52 18.09 -3.61 -14.15
N GLU A 53 17.50 -3.27 -15.29
CA GLU A 53 18.02 -2.24 -16.19
C GLU A 53 18.06 -0.85 -15.51
N ARG A 54 17.17 -0.59 -14.56
CA ARG A 54 17.08 0.68 -13.82
C ARG A 54 17.73 0.67 -12.43
N ALA A 55 18.12 -0.50 -11.93
CA ALA A 55 18.81 -0.70 -10.66
C ALA A 55 20.12 0.09 -10.47
N PRO A 56 20.93 0.41 -11.51
CA PRO A 56 22.20 1.09 -11.30
C PRO A 56 22.04 2.45 -10.61
N VAL A 57 22.60 2.56 -9.40
CA VAL A 57 22.59 3.82 -8.64
C VAL A 57 23.82 4.64 -9.02
N GLN A 58 23.59 5.85 -9.51
CA GLN A 58 24.63 6.79 -9.89
C GLN A 58 25.61 7.04 -8.72
N PRO A 59 26.92 7.16 -9.02
CA PRO A 59 27.90 7.55 -8.02
C PRO A 59 27.58 8.92 -7.41
N GLY A 60 27.82 9.08 -6.11
CA GLY A 60 27.58 10.34 -5.41
C GLY A 60 27.00 10.14 -4.01
N PRO A 61 26.70 11.25 -3.31
CA PRO A 61 26.07 11.18 -1.99
C PRO A 61 24.67 10.58 -2.11
N LEU A 62 24.33 9.68 -1.19
CA LEU A 62 22.97 9.18 -1.04
C LEU A 62 22.17 10.16 -0.19
N LYS A 63 20.99 10.55 -0.68
CA LYS A 63 20.03 11.37 0.08
C LYS A 63 18.84 10.53 0.52
N PHE A 64 18.21 10.88 1.63
CA PHE A 64 16.96 10.28 2.08
C PHE A 64 16.09 11.33 2.79
N GLY A 65 14.77 11.21 2.71
CA GLY A 65 13.86 12.12 3.42
C GLY A 65 14.15 12.10 4.93
N ALA A 66 14.25 13.26 5.58
CA ALA A 66 14.64 13.34 6.98
C ALA A 66 13.67 12.58 7.90
N GLU A 67 12.36 12.81 7.72
CA GLU A 67 11.31 12.14 8.50
C GLU A 67 11.26 10.63 8.19
N SER A 68 11.45 10.27 6.92
CA SER A 68 11.52 8.87 6.49
C SER A 68 12.74 8.16 7.09
N TYR A 69 13.89 8.84 7.17
CA TYR A 69 15.10 8.29 7.76
C TYR A 69 14.93 8.04 9.26
N ASP A 70 14.33 8.99 9.98
CA ASP A 70 14.03 8.83 11.40
C ASP A 70 13.09 7.63 11.64
N ALA A 71 12.08 7.45 10.78
CA ALA A 71 11.18 6.31 10.83
C ALA A 71 11.92 4.97 10.61
N VAL A 72 12.74 4.89 9.55
CA VAL A 72 13.50 3.68 9.21
C VAL A 72 14.53 3.35 10.29
N SER A 73 15.31 4.34 10.74
CA SER A 73 16.32 4.13 11.77
C SER A 73 15.71 3.70 13.11
N SER A 74 14.57 4.26 13.50
CA SER A 74 13.84 3.84 14.70
C SER A 74 13.31 2.41 14.59
N ALA A 75 12.71 2.04 13.43
CA ALA A 75 12.19 0.71 13.20
C ALA A 75 13.32 -0.34 13.13
N ALA A 76 14.41 -0.03 12.44
CA ALA A 76 15.60 -0.87 12.34
C ALA A 76 16.32 -1.04 13.68
N SER A 77 16.42 0.01 14.49
CA SER A 77 16.95 -0.09 15.85
C SER A 77 16.11 -1.03 16.72
N SER A 78 14.78 -0.95 16.59
CA SER A 78 13.86 -1.84 17.32
C SER A 78 14.02 -3.29 16.85
N ALA A 79 14.06 -3.51 15.53
CA ALA A 79 14.26 -4.83 14.93
C ALA A 79 15.59 -5.46 15.34
N ALA A 80 16.69 -4.69 15.32
CA ALA A 80 18.01 -5.12 15.78
C ALA A 80 18.00 -5.48 17.28
N GLY A 81 17.32 -4.69 18.11
CA GLY A 81 17.21 -4.97 19.55
C GLY A 81 16.42 -6.24 19.89
N SER A 82 15.56 -6.70 18.99
CA SER A 82 14.81 -7.96 19.11
C SER A 82 15.39 -9.11 18.30
N ALA A 83 16.50 -8.90 17.58
CA ALA A 83 17.03 -9.87 16.64
C ALA A 83 17.74 -11.03 17.37
N ASP A 84 17.62 -12.23 16.81
CA ASP A 84 18.29 -13.44 17.31
C ASP A 84 19.75 -13.55 16.84
N CYS A 85 20.28 -12.55 16.11
CA CYS A 85 21.65 -12.48 15.64
C CYS A 85 22.33 -11.15 16.00
N ASP A 86 23.67 -11.14 15.98
CA ASP A 86 24.43 -9.92 16.22
C ASP A 86 24.34 -8.96 15.02
N ILE A 87 23.53 -7.91 15.16
CA ILE A 87 23.43 -6.80 14.20
C ILE A 87 23.29 -5.47 14.97
N SER A 88 24.05 -4.45 14.56
CA SER A 88 23.93 -3.11 15.14
C SER A 88 22.71 -2.37 14.56
N ALA A 89 22.22 -1.37 15.30
CA ALA A 89 21.16 -0.48 14.82
C ALA A 89 21.52 0.22 13.49
N ASP A 90 22.76 0.68 13.34
CA ASP A 90 23.23 1.31 12.10
C ASP A 90 23.27 0.31 10.93
N ALA A 91 23.79 -0.90 11.17
CA ALA A 91 23.83 -1.94 10.15
C ALA A 91 22.42 -2.36 9.72
N ALA A 92 21.49 -2.49 10.66
CA ALA A 92 20.08 -2.75 10.36
C ALA A 92 19.46 -1.60 9.56
N THR A 93 19.76 -0.34 9.92
CA THR A 93 19.26 0.83 9.19
C THR A 93 19.74 0.83 7.75
N TYR A 94 21.05 0.62 7.51
CA TYR A 94 21.59 0.56 6.15
C TYR A 94 21.03 -0.61 5.36
N LEU A 95 20.87 -1.77 6.00
CA LEU A 95 20.27 -2.95 5.40
C LEU A 95 18.83 -2.67 4.91
N THR A 96 18.02 -1.97 5.71
CA THR A 96 16.64 -1.62 5.38
C THR A 96 16.54 -0.54 4.31
N LEU A 97 17.49 0.41 4.27
CA LEU A 97 17.50 1.48 3.27
C LEU A 97 17.99 1.01 1.89
N SER A 98 18.89 0.03 1.83
CA SER A 98 19.58 -0.38 0.60
C SER A 98 18.68 -0.64 -0.62
N PRO A 99 17.51 -1.30 -0.50
CA PRO A 99 16.63 -1.54 -1.65
C PRO A 99 16.06 -0.28 -2.28
N THR A 100 15.96 0.83 -1.54
CA THR A 100 15.16 1.99 -1.96
C THR A 100 15.76 2.76 -3.14
N TRP A 101 17.09 2.88 -3.26
CA TRP A 101 17.69 3.59 -4.40
C TRP A 101 17.63 2.80 -5.71
N PRO A 102 18.02 1.51 -5.74
CA PRO A 102 17.89 0.72 -6.96
C PRO A 102 16.44 0.61 -7.45
N GLU A 103 15.47 0.58 -6.53
CA GLU A 103 14.05 0.50 -6.89
C GLU A 103 13.49 1.82 -7.43
N VAL A 104 13.74 2.95 -6.75
CA VAL A 104 13.00 4.19 -7.03
C VAL A 104 13.84 5.47 -7.14
N ALA A 105 15.14 5.43 -6.85
CA ALA A 105 16.00 6.62 -6.82
C ALA A 105 17.42 6.36 -7.34
N GLY A 106 17.54 5.77 -8.54
CA GLY A 106 18.82 5.46 -9.16
C GLY A 106 19.74 6.66 -9.40
N ASN A 107 19.28 7.90 -9.26
CA ASN A 107 20.10 9.11 -9.33
C ASN A 107 20.76 9.51 -7.99
N GLY A 108 20.48 8.80 -6.90
CA GLY A 108 20.99 9.10 -5.55
C GLY A 108 20.21 10.16 -4.79
N GLU A 109 19.13 10.71 -5.35
CA GLU A 109 18.21 11.58 -4.63
C GLU A 109 17.44 10.82 -3.55
N ALA A 110 16.69 11.55 -2.73
CA ALA A 110 15.85 10.94 -1.70
C ALA A 110 14.74 10.12 -2.37
N PRO A 111 14.64 8.80 -2.11
CA PRO A 111 13.52 7.97 -2.54
C PRO A 111 12.18 8.61 -2.19
N SER A 112 11.25 8.64 -3.14
CA SER A 112 9.91 9.18 -2.89
C SER A 112 9.04 8.13 -2.18
N PRO A 113 8.49 8.44 -0.99
CA PRO A 113 7.47 7.60 -0.38
C PRO A 113 6.22 7.43 -1.24
N MET A 114 5.92 8.35 -2.15
CA MET A 114 4.72 8.29 -2.99
C MET A 114 4.93 7.50 -4.30
N THR A 115 6.07 6.82 -4.48
CA THR A 115 6.36 6.12 -5.74
C THR A 115 5.31 5.05 -6.05
N LEU A 116 4.82 5.02 -7.29
CA LEU A 116 3.92 3.99 -7.81
C LEU A 116 4.64 3.22 -8.92
N SER A 117 4.70 1.89 -8.80
CA SER A 117 5.39 1.01 -9.76
C SER A 117 4.82 1.22 -11.16
N ARG A 118 5.71 1.34 -12.14
CA ARG A 118 5.33 1.50 -13.55
C ARG A 118 5.65 0.28 -14.40
N TYR A 119 6.05 -0.84 -13.79
CA TYR A 119 6.52 -2.03 -14.52
C TYR A 119 5.40 -2.99 -14.90
N ASP A 120 4.24 -2.88 -14.26
CA ASP A 120 3.06 -3.71 -14.45
C ASP A 120 2.04 -3.03 -15.36
N ASP A 121 1.83 -3.56 -16.57
CA ASP A 121 0.92 -3.02 -17.57
C ASP A 121 -0.23 -3.98 -17.91
N GLN A 122 -0.51 -4.93 -17.01
CA GLN A 122 -1.57 -5.91 -17.21
C GLN A 122 -2.94 -5.21 -17.31
N THR A 123 -3.77 -5.67 -18.25
CA THR A 123 -5.11 -5.11 -18.45
C THR A 123 -6.03 -5.32 -17.25
N SER A 124 -5.76 -6.30 -16.38
CA SER A 124 -6.56 -6.51 -15.16
C SER A 124 -6.38 -5.39 -14.13
N LEU A 125 -5.31 -4.60 -14.22
CA LEU A 125 -5.05 -3.47 -13.35
C LEU A 125 -5.63 -2.15 -13.87
N ALA A 126 -6.23 -2.14 -15.06
CA ALA A 126 -6.85 -0.98 -15.66
C ALA A 126 -8.38 -1.03 -15.50
N ASP A 127 -9.01 0.15 -15.51
CA ASP A 127 -10.46 0.25 -15.60
C ASP A 127 -11.00 -0.53 -16.81
N PRO A 128 -11.85 -1.57 -16.62
CA PRO A 128 -12.34 -2.40 -17.71
C PRO A 128 -13.20 -1.62 -18.71
N GLU A 129 -13.80 -0.50 -18.29
CA GLU A 129 -14.62 0.35 -19.14
C GLU A 129 -13.80 1.38 -19.94
N GLN A 130 -12.50 1.51 -19.66
CA GLN A 130 -11.57 2.44 -20.31
C GLN A 130 -12.06 3.89 -20.27
N ARG A 131 -12.66 4.31 -19.15
CA ARG A 131 -13.21 5.66 -18.96
C ARG A 131 -12.12 6.73 -18.88
N GLY A 132 -10.93 6.36 -18.40
CA GLY A 132 -9.77 7.24 -18.33
C GLY A 132 -8.46 6.46 -18.36
N ASN A 133 -7.42 7.05 -18.97
CA ASN A 133 -6.11 6.39 -19.07
C ASN A 133 -5.37 6.30 -17.72
N GLY A 134 -5.62 7.23 -16.80
CA GLY A 134 -5.04 7.22 -15.45
C GLY A 134 -5.90 6.46 -14.42
N LEU A 135 -6.99 5.80 -14.84
CA LEU A 135 -7.72 4.85 -13.99
C LEU A 135 -6.98 3.51 -13.99
N PHE A 136 -5.90 3.47 -13.22
CA PHE A 136 -4.98 2.33 -13.17
C PHE A 136 -4.53 2.04 -11.74
N PHE A 137 -4.55 0.75 -11.38
CA PHE A 137 -4.15 0.27 -10.06
C PHE A 137 -2.69 -0.20 -10.09
N ASN A 138 -1.74 0.69 -9.77
CA ASN A 138 -0.34 0.28 -9.65
C ASN A 138 -0.16 -0.62 -8.40
N PRO A 139 0.32 -1.87 -8.55
CA PRO A 139 0.36 -2.83 -7.45
C PRO A 139 1.54 -2.58 -6.50
N GLY A 140 2.73 -2.28 -7.05
CA GLY A 140 3.90 -1.91 -6.26
C GLY A 140 3.85 -0.45 -5.80
N VAL A 141 3.96 -0.20 -4.49
CA VAL A 141 3.83 1.15 -3.92
C VAL A 141 4.96 1.46 -2.92
N GLY A 142 5.39 2.72 -2.88
CA GLY A 142 6.31 3.25 -1.87
C GLY A 142 7.79 3.01 -2.17
N MET A 143 8.65 3.40 -1.22
CA MET A 143 10.12 3.34 -1.41
C MET A 143 10.64 1.90 -1.55
N TRP A 144 9.90 0.92 -1.05
CA TRP A 144 10.24 -0.51 -1.15
C TRP A 144 9.41 -1.24 -2.21
N GLN A 145 8.59 -0.53 -3.00
CA GLN A 145 7.75 -1.12 -4.04
C GLN A 145 6.93 -2.32 -3.51
N LEU A 146 6.21 -2.12 -2.40
CA LEU A 146 5.40 -3.14 -1.75
C LEU A 146 4.27 -3.57 -2.70
N ASP A 147 4.42 -4.76 -3.29
CA ASP A 147 3.53 -5.30 -4.32
C ASP A 147 2.46 -6.22 -3.71
N SER A 148 1.21 -6.12 -4.20
CA SER A 148 0.07 -6.92 -3.74
C SER A 148 0.24 -8.44 -3.89
N ALA A 149 1.11 -8.89 -4.81
CA ALA A 149 1.46 -10.30 -5.00
C ALA A 149 2.51 -10.81 -3.99
N GLY A 150 3.11 -9.91 -3.21
CA GLY A 150 4.21 -10.22 -2.31
C GLY A 150 4.12 -9.45 -0.99
N LEU A 151 5.16 -8.67 -0.68
CA LEU A 151 5.31 -7.99 0.61
C LEU A 151 4.23 -6.93 0.90
N GLY A 152 3.53 -6.45 -0.13
CA GLY A 152 2.43 -5.50 -0.02
C GLY A 152 1.04 -6.13 0.04
N THR A 153 0.93 -7.46 0.14
CA THR A 153 -0.38 -8.13 0.08
C THR A 153 -1.36 -7.64 1.16
N GLU A 154 -0.84 -7.37 2.37
CA GLU A 154 -1.60 -6.84 3.52
C GLU A 154 -1.53 -5.31 3.65
N GLU A 155 -0.86 -4.62 2.73
CA GLU A 155 -0.63 -3.17 2.80
C GLU A 155 -1.57 -2.45 1.84
N THR A 156 -2.08 -1.27 2.21
CA THR A 156 -2.74 -0.37 1.24
C THR A 156 -1.71 0.56 0.60
N ALA A 157 -2.06 1.26 -0.47
CA ALA A 157 -1.21 2.36 -0.94
C ALA A 157 -0.97 3.42 0.15
N ALA A 158 -1.94 3.66 1.05
CA ALA A 158 -1.76 4.61 2.16
C ALA A 158 -0.65 4.16 3.11
N THR A 159 -0.65 2.89 3.52
CA THR A 159 0.34 2.35 4.47
C THR A 159 1.71 2.13 3.82
N ALA A 160 1.75 1.77 2.53
CA ALA A 160 2.99 1.66 1.76
C ALA A 160 3.65 3.02 1.45
N ILE A 161 2.85 4.08 1.24
CA ILE A 161 3.35 5.45 1.05
C ILE A 161 3.81 6.07 2.37
N ASP A 162 3.14 5.74 3.46
CA ASP A 162 3.52 6.18 4.79
C ASP A 162 4.86 5.56 5.23
N SER A 163 5.92 6.38 5.22
CA SER A 163 7.26 5.93 5.61
C SER A 163 7.35 5.36 7.04
N VAL A 164 6.45 5.73 7.95
CA VAL A 164 6.41 5.18 9.32
C VAL A 164 5.80 3.79 9.33
N SER A 165 4.68 3.60 8.64
CA SER A 165 4.00 2.31 8.56
C SER A 165 4.85 1.32 7.75
N ALA A 166 5.28 1.71 6.55
CA ALA A 166 6.14 0.89 5.71
C ALA A 166 7.46 0.51 6.40
N ALA A 167 8.11 1.42 7.15
CA ALA A 167 9.33 1.08 7.90
C ALA A 167 9.10 0.04 9.00
N LYS A 168 7.95 0.07 9.68
CA LYS A 168 7.59 -0.92 10.72
C LYS A 168 7.37 -2.31 10.12
N THR A 169 6.90 -2.40 8.88
CA THR A 169 6.79 -3.67 8.16
C THR A 169 8.17 -4.12 7.66
N MET A 170 8.92 -3.22 7.02
CA MET A 170 10.14 -3.57 6.29
C MET A 170 11.37 -3.83 7.15
N ALA A 171 11.57 -3.07 8.22
CA ALA A 171 12.76 -3.25 9.05
C ALA A 171 12.80 -4.64 9.73
N PRO A 172 11.73 -5.12 10.41
CA PRO A 172 11.73 -6.46 10.98
C PRO A 172 11.84 -7.56 9.92
N TYR A 173 11.19 -7.38 8.77
CA TYR A 173 11.24 -8.35 7.67
C TYR A 173 12.67 -8.55 7.16
N ILE A 174 13.33 -7.45 6.78
CA ILE A 174 14.68 -7.47 6.20
C ILE A 174 15.71 -7.95 7.24
N VAL A 175 15.64 -7.45 8.48
CA VAL A 175 16.54 -7.90 9.56
C VAL A 175 16.32 -9.38 9.88
N GLY A 176 15.07 -9.85 9.90
CA GLY A 176 14.73 -11.24 10.14
C GLY A 176 15.33 -12.18 9.08
N LYS A 177 15.27 -11.80 7.80
CA LYS A 177 15.91 -12.57 6.71
C LYS A 177 17.43 -12.60 6.85
N TYR A 178 18.06 -11.45 7.14
CA TYR A 178 19.50 -11.39 7.41
C TYR A 178 19.90 -12.33 8.54
N CYS A 179 19.22 -12.25 9.70
CA CYS A 179 19.54 -13.09 10.85
C CYS A 179 19.27 -14.57 10.61
N SER A 180 18.24 -14.90 9.83
CA SER A 180 17.97 -16.28 9.42
C SER A 180 19.12 -16.85 8.57
N ALA A 181 19.64 -16.05 7.63
CA ALA A 181 20.77 -16.46 6.80
C ALA A 181 22.08 -16.59 7.61
N VAL A 182 22.36 -15.66 8.53
CA VAL A 182 23.50 -15.75 9.45
C VAL A 182 23.43 -17.01 10.31
N SER A 183 22.26 -17.28 10.89
CA SER A 183 22.03 -18.48 11.71
C SER A 183 22.15 -19.78 10.89
N GLY A 184 21.88 -19.70 9.58
CA GLY A 184 22.12 -20.76 8.61
C GLY A 184 23.59 -20.96 8.20
N GLY A 185 24.51 -20.14 8.72
CA GLY A 185 25.94 -20.23 8.45
C GLY A 185 26.44 -19.37 7.28
N SER A 186 25.60 -18.46 6.77
CA SER A 186 26.01 -17.51 5.72
C SER A 186 27.03 -16.51 6.25
N SER A 187 27.96 -16.07 5.41
CA SER A 187 28.76 -14.88 5.70
C SER A 187 27.86 -13.63 5.76
N ALA A 188 28.38 -12.54 6.32
CA ALA A 188 27.61 -11.29 6.41
C ALA A 188 27.17 -10.77 5.02
N ALA A 189 28.01 -10.87 4.00
CA ALA A 189 27.66 -10.44 2.64
C ALA A 189 26.57 -11.32 2.01
N GLU A 190 26.68 -12.65 2.16
CA GLU A 190 25.64 -13.59 1.69
C GLU A 190 24.32 -13.38 2.45
N ALA A 191 24.37 -13.08 3.75
CA ALA A 191 23.19 -12.79 4.55
C ALA A 191 22.50 -11.49 4.13
N ARG A 192 23.25 -10.45 3.73
CA ARG A 192 22.68 -9.23 3.16
C ARG A 192 22.00 -9.49 1.82
N ALA A 193 22.68 -10.22 0.92
CA ALA A 193 22.07 -10.64 -0.35
C ALA A 193 20.78 -11.45 -0.11
N ALA A 194 20.77 -12.36 0.86
CA ALA A 194 19.58 -13.11 1.26
C ALA A 194 18.44 -12.23 1.79
N ALA A 195 18.76 -11.13 2.48
CA ALA A 195 17.77 -10.18 2.99
C ALA A 195 17.05 -9.42 1.89
N TRP A 196 17.66 -9.27 0.72
CA TRP A 196 17.15 -8.47 -0.38
C TRP A 196 16.60 -9.28 -1.57
N THR A 197 16.48 -10.60 -1.46
CA THR A 197 16.12 -11.46 -2.61
C THR A 197 14.75 -11.18 -3.24
N ASP A 198 13.87 -10.46 -2.55
CA ASP A 198 12.52 -10.16 -3.04
C ASP A 198 12.48 -8.88 -3.88
N TRP A 199 13.60 -8.16 -3.98
CA TRP A 199 13.77 -6.97 -4.79
C TRP A 199 14.67 -7.29 -5.99
N HIS A 200 14.08 -7.41 -7.18
CA HIS A 200 14.86 -7.65 -8.40
C HIS A 200 15.84 -6.51 -8.70
N ALA A 201 15.59 -5.29 -8.24
CA ALA A 201 16.57 -4.21 -8.37
C ALA A 201 17.82 -4.43 -7.50
N CYS A 202 17.79 -5.35 -6.53
CA CYS A 202 18.96 -5.74 -5.74
C CYS A 202 19.81 -6.84 -6.39
N ASP A 203 19.36 -7.41 -7.52
CA ASP A 203 20.12 -8.37 -8.31
C ASP A 203 21.49 -7.77 -8.71
N GLU A 204 22.44 -8.64 -9.06
CA GLU A 204 23.79 -8.26 -9.52
C GLU A 204 24.62 -7.42 -8.51
N GLY A 205 24.15 -7.27 -7.27
CA GLY A 205 24.89 -6.62 -6.18
C GLY A 205 24.53 -5.14 -5.97
N ALA A 206 23.53 -4.58 -6.66
CA ALA A 206 23.19 -3.16 -6.55
C ALA A 206 22.89 -2.71 -5.11
N CYS A 207 22.18 -3.52 -4.33
CA CYS A 207 21.88 -3.21 -2.92
C CYS A 207 23.08 -3.40 -1.99
N GLU A 208 24.03 -4.28 -2.34
CA GLU A 208 25.30 -4.41 -1.64
C GLU A 208 26.15 -3.15 -1.86
N ASP A 209 26.22 -2.64 -3.09
CA ASP A 209 26.93 -1.41 -3.40
C ASP A 209 26.37 -0.21 -2.62
N VAL A 210 25.04 -0.10 -2.53
CA VAL A 210 24.37 0.92 -1.71
C VAL A 210 24.69 0.75 -0.23
N TYR A 211 24.64 -0.48 0.29
CA TYR A 211 24.97 -0.76 1.69
C TYR A 211 26.40 -0.32 2.04
N GLN A 212 27.36 -0.65 1.18
CA GLN A 212 28.76 -0.28 1.40
C GLN A 212 28.95 1.24 1.33
N ARG A 213 28.24 1.94 0.43
CA ARG A 213 28.24 3.40 0.37
C ARG A 213 27.68 4.03 1.64
N LEU A 214 26.53 3.57 2.13
CA LEU A 214 25.96 4.05 3.39
C LEU A 214 26.92 3.84 4.57
N SER A 215 27.60 2.70 4.61
CA SER A 215 28.57 2.37 5.65
C SER A 215 29.84 3.24 5.61
N SER A 216 30.30 3.61 4.41
CA SER A 216 31.56 4.34 4.22
C SER A 216 31.41 5.86 4.15
N ASP A 217 30.43 6.33 3.38
CA ASP A 217 30.21 7.75 3.09
C ASP A 217 29.10 8.37 3.95
N GLY A 218 28.24 7.53 4.52
CA GLY A 218 27.06 7.96 5.26
C GLY A 218 25.91 8.41 4.36
N LEU A 219 24.96 9.13 4.97
CA LEU A 219 23.73 9.57 4.34
C LEU A 219 23.53 11.08 4.56
N THR A 220 22.99 11.76 3.54
CA THR A 220 22.49 13.13 3.68
C THR A 220 20.97 13.12 3.86
N THR A 221 20.45 13.75 4.90
CA THR A 221 19.00 13.89 5.07
C THR A 221 18.46 15.08 4.27
N ASP A 222 17.29 14.89 3.67
CA ASP A 222 16.57 15.89 2.88
C ASP A 222 15.26 16.25 3.57
N THR A 223 15.16 17.47 4.07
CA THR A 223 13.96 17.94 4.78
C THR A 223 12.78 18.29 3.86
N SER A 224 12.99 18.35 2.53
CA SER A 224 11.93 18.64 1.56
C SER A 224 11.06 17.41 1.26
N VAL A 225 11.58 16.21 1.48
CA VAL A 225 10.83 14.96 1.34
C VAL A 225 10.23 14.56 2.69
N LYS A 226 8.91 14.57 2.75
CA LYS A 226 8.11 14.26 3.94
C LYS A 226 7.67 12.79 3.95
N ARG A 227 7.15 12.34 5.09
CA ARG A 227 6.64 10.97 5.32
C ARG A 227 5.73 10.41 4.23
N HIS A 228 4.89 11.23 3.60
CA HIS A 228 3.96 10.81 2.54
C HIS A 228 4.42 11.16 1.13
N GLY A 229 5.64 11.68 0.94
CA GLY A 229 6.21 11.93 -0.39
C GLY A 229 5.44 12.88 -1.29
N GLY A 230 4.62 13.77 -0.74
CA GLY A 230 3.74 14.69 -1.49
C GLY A 230 2.25 14.38 -1.36
N ALA A 231 1.89 13.16 -0.98
CA ALA A 231 0.51 12.81 -0.70
C ALA A 231 -0.01 13.53 0.57
N SER A 232 -1.31 13.80 0.59
CA SER A 232 -1.95 14.60 1.62
C SER A 232 -2.90 13.76 2.46
N ALA A 233 -2.69 13.72 3.78
CA ALA A 233 -3.66 13.11 4.69
C ALA A 233 -4.96 13.92 4.67
N ARG A 234 -6.09 13.23 4.56
CA ARG A 234 -7.44 13.79 4.52
C ARG A 234 -8.33 13.02 5.48
N GLU A 235 -9.39 13.68 5.90
CA GLU A 235 -10.59 13.03 6.39
C GLU A 235 -11.59 12.98 5.23
N CYS A 236 -12.14 11.80 4.93
CA CYS A 236 -13.25 11.67 3.99
C CYS A 236 -14.45 11.02 4.64
N THR A 237 -15.63 11.25 4.05
CA THR A 237 -16.78 10.36 4.22
C THR A 237 -17.01 9.55 2.97
N TYR A 238 -17.32 8.26 3.13
CA TYR A 238 -17.71 7.33 2.07
C TYR A 238 -18.87 6.49 2.63
N GLU A 239 -19.96 6.37 1.88
CA GLU A 239 -21.20 5.70 2.33
C GLU A 239 -21.70 6.17 3.72
N GLY A 240 -21.51 7.44 4.03
CA GLY A 240 -21.91 8.04 5.31
C GLY A 240 -21.02 7.70 6.52
N THR A 241 -19.91 6.98 6.32
CA THR A 241 -18.90 6.68 7.35
C THR A 241 -17.64 7.52 7.13
N THR A 242 -16.97 7.94 8.21
CA THR A 242 -15.73 8.72 8.15
C THR A 242 -14.50 7.81 8.13
N TYR A 243 -13.54 8.14 7.26
CA TYR A 243 -12.28 7.42 7.08
C TYR A 243 -11.09 8.37 7.09
N ASP A 244 -9.96 7.88 7.61
CA ASP A 244 -8.65 8.48 7.34
C ASP A 244 -8.25 8.10 5.91
N CYS A 245 -8.16 9.10 5.05
CA CYS A 245 -7.76 8.92 3.66
C CYS A 245 -6.37 9.49 3.41
N LEU A 246 -5.72 8.98 2.38
CA LEU A 246 -4.58 9.64 1.75
C LEU A 246 -4.95 10.05 0.33
N TYR A 247 -4.88 11.35 0.05
CA TYR A 247 -4.99 11.86 -1.32
C TYR A 247 -3.63 11.85 -2.01
N VAL A 248 -3.52 11.06 -3.06
CA VAL A 248 -2.32 10.82 -3.84
C VAL A 248 -2.44 11.57 -5.16
N ASP A 249 -1.55 12.54 -5.37
CA ASP A 249 -1.45 13.30 -6.62
C ASP A 249 -0.01 13.18 -7.14
N PRO A 250 0.23 12.36 -8.18
CA PRO A 250 1.57 12.16 -8.74
C PRO A 250 2.28 13.46 -9.14
N SER A 251 1.55 14.53 -9.48
CA SER A 251 2.14 15.83 -9.81
C SER A 251 2.78 16.55 -8.60
N LYS A 252 2.54 16.05 -7.38
CA LYS A 252 3.08 16.60 -6.11
C LYS A 252 4.21 15.77 -5.52
N ALA A 253 4.73 14.79 -6.26
CA ALA A 253 5.78 13.92 -5.79
C ALA A 253 6.98 14.71 -5.24
N GLN A 254 7.46 14.28 -4.08
CA GLN A 254 8.67 14.79 -3.44
C GLN A 254 9.78 13.74 -3.52
N GLY A 255 11.02 14.19 -3.68
CA GLY A 255 12.18 13.31 -3.84
C GLY A 255 12.36 12.90 -5.29
N ALA A 256 12.91 11.71 -5.53
CA ALA A 256 13.06 11.14 -6.85
C ALA A 256 11.68 10.91 -7.50
N ASP A 257 11.42 11.61 -8.60
CA ASP A 257 10.11 11.67 -9.27
C ASP A 257 10.16 11.16 -10.71
N ALA A 258 11.28 10.57 -11.14
CA ALA A 258 11.45 10.04 -12.49
C ALA A 258 10.35 9.03 -12.88
N TRP A 259 9.76 8.35 -11.89
CA TRP A 259 8.62 7.45 -12.04
C TRP A 259 7.34 8.12 -12.56
N THR A 260 7.24 9.44 -12.45
CA THR A 260 6.11 10.21 -13.01
C THR A 260 6.26 10.47 -14.51
N ALA A 261 7.46 10.24 -15.07
CA ALA A 261 7.69 10.42 -16.50
C ALA A 261 6.92 9.35 -17.32
N PRO A 262 6.39 9.70 -18.51
CA PRO A 262 5.70 8.74 -19.36
C PRO A 262 6.58 7.56 -19.82
N ASP A 263 7.90 7.76 -19.95
CA ASP A 263 8.86 6.77 -20.43
C ASP A 263 9.55 5.97 -19.31
N PHE A 264 9.10 6.13 -18.06
CA PHE A 264 9.66 5.38 -16.94
C PHE A 264 9.28 3.89 -16.97
N GLY A 265 8.08 3.57 -17.42
CA GLY A 265 7.62 2.18 -17.51
C GLY A 265 6.36 2.06 -18.36
N PRO A 266 5.97 0.83 -18.71
CA PRO A 266 4.82 0.58 -19.58
C PRO A 266 3.47 0.90 -18.94
N ALA A 267 3.35 0.81 -17.62
CA ALA A 267 2.09 1.11 -16.92
C ALA A 267 1.72 2.58 -17.08
N PRO A 268 0.43 2.95 -17.16
CA PRO A 268 0.01 4.35 -17.06
C PRO A 268 0.45 5.03 -15.75
N LEU A 269 0.60 6.35 -15.78
CA LEU A 269 0.63 7.14 -14.56
C LEU A 269 -0.82 7.33 -14.11
N PRO A 270 -1.19 6.97 -12.88
CA PRO A 270 -2.56 7.14 -12.44
C PRO A 270 -2.91 8.61 -12.29
N ASP A 271 -4.17 8.94 -12.54
CA ASP A 271 -4.74 10.24 -12.18
C ASP A 271 -4.84 10.37 -10.66
N PRO A 272 -4.97 11.58 -10.09
CA PRO A 272 -5.07 11.73 -8.64
C PRO A 272 -6.21 10.91 -8.03
N PHE A 273 -5.95 10.26 -6.90
CA PHE A 273 -6.90 9.37 -6.23
C PHE A 273 -6.82 9.48 -4.71
N TYR A 274 -7.89 9.08 -4.05
CA TYR A 274 -7.93 8.84 -2.61
C TYR A 274 -7.70 7.36 -2.35
N VAL A 275 -6.99 7.03 -1.28
CA VAL A 275 -6.89 5.66 -0.77
C VAL A 275 -7.28 5.61 0.70
N PHE A 276 -8.07 4.61 1.06
CA PHE A 276 -8.50 4.33 2.42
C PHE A 276 -8.77 2.83 2.61
N THR A 277 -8.84 2.40 3.87
CA THR A 277 -9.24 1.04 4.23
C THR A 277 -10.74 0.99 4.51
N TYR A 278 -11.44 0.11 3.83
CA TYR A 278 -12.86 -0.17 4.04
C TYR A 278 -13.03 -1.58 4.61
N THR A 279 -13.88 -1.75 5.63
CA THR A 279 -14.12 -3.06 6.24
C THR A 279 -15.55 -3.50 5.97
N GLU A 280 -15.71 -4.64 5.30
CA GLU A 280 -17.01 -5.24 5.03
C GLU A 280 -17.05 -6.69 5.49
N ASN A 281 -18.09 -7.08 6.24
CA ASN A 281 -18.29 -8.45 6.71
C ASN A 281 -17.06 -9.07 7.43
N GLY A 282 -16.21 -8.22 8.02
CA GLY A 282 -14.98 -8.63 8.71
C GLY A 282 -13.75 -8.81 7.82
N THR A 283 -13.85 -8.45 6.53
CA THR A 283 -12.73 -8.40 5.57
C THR A 283 -12.35 -6.94 5.34
N ASP A 284 -11.05 -6.65 5.36
CA ASP A 284 -10.51 -5.33 5.04
C ASP A 284 -10.16 -5.24 3.56
N TYR A 285 -10.45 -4.08 2.96
CA TYR A 285 -10.23 -3.76 1.57
C TYR A 285 -9.38 -2.51 1.44
N GLU A 286 -8.46 -2.50 0.48
CA GLU A 286 -7.91 -1.26 -0.07
C GLU A 286 -8.91 -0.72 -1.08
N VAL A 287 -9.38 0.51 -0.90
CA VAL A 287 -10.16 1.24 -1.90
C VAL A 287 -9.31 2.37 -2.46
N ARG A 288 -9.19 2.44 -3.78
CA ARG A 288 -8.67 3.60 -4.51
C ARG A 288 -9.82 4.27 -5.24
N TYR A 289 -9.98 5.58 -5.03
CA TYR A 289 -11.13 6.34 -5.51
C TYR A 289 -10.67 7.55 -6.31
N TRP A 290 -11.09 7.63 -7.57
CA TRP A 290 -10.81 8.73 -8.48
C TRP A 290 -12.07 9.60 -8.63
N LEU A 291 -11.95 10.88 -8.30
CA LEU A 291 -13.01 11.85 -8.61
C LEU A 291 -13.01 12.18 -10.10
N ASP A 292 -14.18 12.37 -10.71
CA ASP A 292 -14.33 12.85 -12.10
C ASP A 292 -13.56 14.16 -12.30
N ALA A 293 -13.64 15.06 -11.32
CA ALA A 293 -12.95 16.35 -11.37
C ALA A 293 -11.42 16.24 -11.51
N ASP A 294 -10.84 15.10 -11.11
CA ASP A 294 -9.41 14.83 -11.19
C ASP A 294 -9.03 13.93 -12.38
N SER A 295 -9.83 12.89 -12.66
CA SER A 295 -9.55 11.91 -13.72
C SER A 295 -10.09 12.30 -15.10
N GLY A 296 -11.13 13.14 -15.13
CA GLY A 296 -11.87 13.47 -16.36
C GLY A 296 -12.65 12.31 -16.95
N ALA A 297 -12.95 11.28 -16.16
CA ALA A 297 -13.62 10.05 -16.59
C ALA A 297 -15.13 10.24 -16.91
N GLY A 298 -15.71 11.39 -16.57
CA GLY A 298 -17.14 11.71 -16.71
C GLY A 298 -17.99 11.31 -15.50
N GLU A 299 -17.43 10.53 -14.57
CA GLU A 299 -18.02 10.04 -13.33
C GLU A 299 -16.92 9.67 -12.33
N ASP A 300 -17.27 9.57 -11.05
CA ASP A 300 -16.33 9.07 -10.05
C ASP A 300 -16.20 7.55 -10.20
N VAL A 301 -14.99 7.03 -9.96
CA VAL A 301 -14.65 5.62 -10.15
C VAL A 301 -13.89 5.11 -8.93
N SER A 302 -14.22 3.92 -8.44
CA SER A 302 -13.40 3.22 -7.46
C SER A 302 -12.83 1.91 -8.03
N ALA A 303 -11.69 1.52 -7.47
CA ALA A 303 -11.14 0.17 -7.58
C ALA A 303 -10.84 -0.36 -6.19
N SER A 304 -11.23 -1.60 -5.90
CA SER A 304 -11.00 -2.21 -4.60
C SER A 304 -10.43 -3.62 -4.68
N ARG A 305 -9.61 -3.97 -3.69
CA ARG A 305 -9.13 -5.33 -3.47
C ARG A 305 -9.20 -5.69 -2.00
N ALA A 306 -9.49 -6.95 -1.70
CA ALA A 306 -9.34 -7.46 -0.34
C ALA A 306 -7.85 -7.51 0.04
N LEU A 307 -7.52 -7.10 1.26
CA LEU A 307 -6.17 -7.30 1.80
C LEU A 307 -5.87 -8.80 1.91
N GLY A 308 -4.62 -9.18 1.67
CA GLY A 308 -4.17 -10.56 1.54
C GLY A 308 -4.43 -11.19 0.16
N THR A 309 -4.81 -10.38 -0.84
CA THR A 309 -5.01 -10.85 -2.23
C THR A 309 -4.19 -10.04 -3.24
N ASP A 310 -3.89 -10.66 -4.38
CA ASP A 310 -3.20 -10.03 -5.50
C ASP A 310 -4.18 -9.25 -6.39
N ALA A 311 -3.90 -7.95 -6.58
CA ALA A 311 -4.67 -7.06 -7.43
C ALA A 311 -4.75 -7.52 -8.89
N ARG A 312 -3.76 -8.31 -9.36
CA ARG A 312 -3.75 -8.83 -10.74
C ARG A 312 -4.87 -9.83 -11.03
N ASP A 313 -5.33 -10.53 -10.00
CA ASP A 313 -6.35 -11.58 -10.07
C ASP A 313 -7.70 -11.16 -9.48
N ARG A 314 -7.70 -10.18 -8.57
CA ARG A 314 -8.88 -9.78 -7.80
C ARG A 314 -8.93 -8.28 -7.56
N LEU A 315 -9.40 -7.55 -8.57
CA LEU A 315 -9.71 -6.14 -8.48
C LEU A 315 -11.17 -5.91 -8.90
N SER A 316 -11.95 -5.24 -8.08
CA SER A 316 -13.32 -4.81 -8.40
C SER A 316 -13.29 -3.36 -8.85
N TRP A 317 -13.95 -3.03 -9.96
CA TRP A 317 -14.12 -1.67 -10.46
C TRP A 317 -15.59 -1.26 -10.45
N GLU A 318 -15.87 -0.06 -9.95
CA GLU A 318 -17.24 0.43 -9.76
C GLU A 318 -17.37 1.93 -10.11
N THR A 319 -18.54 2.31 -10.60
CA THR A 319 -18.95 3.72 -10.71
C THR A 319 -19.49 4.17 -9.36
N GLU A 320 -19.11 5.36 -8.94
CA GLU A 320 -19.33 5.83 -7.58
C GLU A 320 -19.91 7.24 -7.54
N THR A 321 -20.46 7.61 -6.38
CA THR A 321 -20.91 8.99 -6.12
C THR A 321 -20.72 9.44 -4.67
N ASP A 322 -20.10 8.65 -3.79
CA ASP A 322 -20.34 8.84 -2.36
C ASP A 322 -19.14 9.38 -1.57
N LEU A 323 -17.99 9.60 -2.22
CA LEU A 323 -16.82 10.17 -1.55
C LEU A 323 -16.97 11.69 -1.37
N CYS A 324 -16.82 12.15 -0.12
CA CYS A 324 -16.65 13.56 0.23
C CYS A 324 -15.36 13.73 1.04
N ASP A 325 -14.38 14.47 0.51
CA ASP A 325 -13.21 14.95 1.26
C ASP A 325 -13.65 16.14 2.12
N THR A 326 -13.87 15.91 3.41
CA THR A 326 -14.31 16.93 4.38
C THR A 326 -13.21 17.93 4.71
N THR A 327 -11.94 17.57 4.45
CA THR A 327 -10.78 18.43 4.69
C THR A 327 -10.63 19.49 3.59
N ALA A 328 -10.84 19.10 2.33
CA ALA A 328 -10.71 20.00 1.18
C ALA A 328 -12.06 20.54 0.67
N GLY A 329 -13.18 19.95 1.09
CA GLY A 329 -14.52 20.29 0.59
C GLY A 329 -14.69 19.90 -0.89
N ARG A 330 -14.30 18.66 -1.23
CA ARG A 330 -14.31 18.14 -2.61
C ARG A 330 -15.04 16.80 -2.69
N GLY A 331 -15.53 16.45 -3.87
CA GLY A 331 -16.42 15.29 -4.05
C GLY A 331 -17.85 15.65 -3.68
N ASN A 332 -18.63 14.65 -3.27
CA ASN A 332 -20.06 14.79 -2.99
C ASN A 332 -20.33 15.17 -1.53
N CYS A 333 -19.82 16.36 -1.18
CA CYS A 333 -20.17 17.12 0.02
C CYS A 333 -21.36 18.08 -0.28
#